data_AF-A0A537EUW7-F1
#
_entry.id   AF-A0A537EUW7-F1
#
_cell.length_a   1.000
_cell.length_b   1.000
_cell.length_c   1.000
_cell.angle_alpha   90.00
_cell.angle_beta   90.00
_cell.angle_gamma   90.00
#
_symmetry.space_group_name_H-M   'P 1'
#
loop_
_entity.id
_entity.type
_entity.pdbx_description
1 polymer ?
#
loop_
_entity_poly.entity_id
_entity_poly.type
_entity_poly.pdbx_seq_one_letter_code
_entity_poly.pdbx_strand_id
1 'polypeptide(L)' 'MARKIMMEKAITNAEAKGVLEKVKEEELGEFQRRTLDFTRRFSKIPADRAAKLVEAKTMQF' A
#
# COMPACT_ATOMS: atom_id res chain seq x y z
N MET A 1 -23.39 11.63 -0.53
CA MET A 1 -22.70 12.46 -1.55
C MET A 1 -22.11 11.54 -2.60
N ALA A 2 -22.42 11.73 -3.89
CA ALA A 2 -21.82 10.94 -4.96
C ALA A 2 -20.41 11.46 -5.25
N ARG A 3 -19.38 10.81 -4.72
CA ARG A 3 -17.99 11.08 -5.09
C ARG A 3 -17.65 10.28 -6.34
N LYS A 4 -17.22 10.97 -7.41
CA LYS A 4 -16.73 10.32 -8.63
C LYS A 4 -15.30 9.83 -8.39
N ILE A 5 -15.05 8.55 -8.64
CA ILE A 5 -13.70 7.97 -8.63
C ILE A 5 -12.98 8.47 -9.90
N MET A 6 -11.89 9.21 -9.74
CA MET A 6 -11.11 9.74 -10.86
C MET A 6 -10.03 8.77 -11.32
N MET A 7 -9.48 7.97 -10.40
CA MET A 7 -8.41 7.02 -10.67
C MET A 7 -8.44 5.92 -9.62
N GLU A 8 -8.22 4.68 -10.07
CA GLU A 8 -8.06 3.51 -9.22
C GLU A 8 -6.80 2.78 -9.65
N LYS A 9 -6.00 2.33 -8.68
CA LYS A 9 -4.79 1.56 -8.92
C LYS A 9 -4.67 0.48 -7.86
N ALA A 10 -4.43 -0.75 -8.29
CA ALA A 10 -4.02 -1.82 -7.37
C ALA A 10 -2.60 -1.55 -6.86
N ILE A 11 -2.42 -1.63 -5.54
CA ILE A 11 -1.13 -1.44 -4.88
C ILE A 11 -0.67 -2.73 -4.22
N THR A 12 0.64 -2.88 -4.06
CA THR A 12 1.26 -4.01 -3.36
C THR A 12 1.17 -3.86 -1.85
N ASN A 13 1.33 -4.96 -1.11
CA ASN A 13 1.41 -4.93 0.36
C ASN A 13 2.56 -4.03 0.86
N ALA A 14 3.65 -3.93 0.11
CA ALA A 14 4.79 -3.07 0.44
C ALA A 14 4.45 -1.58 0.27
N GLU A 15 3.75 -1.22 -0.81
CA GLU A 15 3.26 0.15 -1.01
C GLU A 15 2.19 0.51 0.03
N ALA A 16 1.27 -0.41 0.32
CA ALA A 16 0.24 -0.22 1.35
C ALA A 16 0.86 0.01 2.74
N LYS A 17 1.90 -0.76 3.10
CA LYS A 17 2.70 -0.54 4.31
C LYS A 17 3.26 0.88 4.34
N GLY A 18 3.91 1.30 3.27
CA GLY A 18 4.51 2.63 3.17
C GLY A 18 3.50 3.79 3.21
N VAL A 19 2.24 3.56 2.86
CA VAL A 19 1.16 4.55 3.04
C VAL A 19 0.71 4.60 4.51
N LEU A 20 0.48 3.44 5.13
CA LEU A 20 0.01 3.36 6.50
C LEU A 20 1.06 3.85 7.52
N GLU A 21 2.35 3.66 7.24
CA GLU A 21 3.45 4.12 8.10
C GLU A 21 3.69 5.64 8.05
N LYS A 22 3.09 6.38 7.11
CA LYS A 22 3.18 7.85 7.06
C LYS A 22 2.32 8.53 8.13
N VAL A 23 1.32 7.83 8.63
CA VAL A 23 0.40 8.31 9.65
C VAL A 23 0.84 7.72 10.98
N LYS A 24 0.72 8.49 12.07
CA LYS A 24 1.05 7.98 13.39
C LYS A 24 0.08 6.86 13.76
N GLU A 25 0.58 5.81 14.41
CA GLU A 25 -0.23 4.62 14.68
C GLU A 25 -1.43 4.94 15.60
N GLU A 26 -1.30 5.95 16.46
CA GLU A 26 -2.37 6.45 17.32
C GLU A 26 -3.53 7.07 16.53
N GLU A 27 -3.24 7.66 15.37
CA GLU A 27 -4.23 8.30 14.48
C GLU A 27 -4.92 7.29 13.55
N LEU A 28 -4.38 6.07 13.43
CA LEU A 28 -4.98 5.01 12.65
C LEU A 28 -6.20 4.41 13.37
N GLY A 29 -7.28 4.21 12.62
CA GLY A 29 -8.44 3.46 13.09
C GLY A 29 -8.13 1.97 13.28
N GLU A 30 -8.98 1.26 14.02
CA GLU A 30 -8.77 -0.16 14.37
C GLU A 30 -8.47 -1.04 13.14
N PHE A 31 -9.26 -0.91 12.07
CA PHE A 31 -9.07 -1.69 10.84
C PHE A 31 -7.77 -1.33 10.11
N GLN A 32 -7.36 -0.05 10.17
CA GLN A 32 -6.12 0.39 9.55
C GLN A 32 -4.90 -0.12 10.31
N ARG A 33 -4.95 -0.19 11.66
CA ARG A 33 -3.91 -0.81 12.48
C ARG A 33 -3.77 -2.30 12.19
N ARG A 34 -4.89 -3.04 12.15
CA ARG A 34 -4.87 -4.47 11.76
C ARG A 34 -4.28 -4.68 10.37
N THR A 35 -4.59 -3.78 9.44
CA THR A 35 -4.01 -3.81 8.08
C THR A 35 -2.52 -3.49 8.10
N LEU A 36 -2.08 -2.52 8.90
CA LEU A 36 -0.67 -2.19 9.07
C LEU A 36 0.09 -3.41 9.63
N ASP A 37 -0.43 -4.09 10.64
CA ASP A 37 0.17 -5.31 11.19
C ASP A 37 0.29 -6.42 10.14
N PHE A 38 -0.76 -6.62 9.33
CA PHE A 38 -0.72 -7.56 8.22
C PHE A 38 0.38 -7.17 7.21
N THR A 39 0.41 -5.92 6.77
CA THR A 39 1.39 -5.46 5.78
C THR A 39 2.83 -5.51 6.32
N ARG A 40 3.05 -5.27 7.63
CA ARG A 40 4.34 -5.46 8.30
C ARG A 40 4.82 -6.91 8.23
N ARG A 41 3.92 -7.88 8.42
CA ARG A 41 4.23 -9.33 8.36
C ARG A 41 4.49 -9.84 6.94
N PHE A 42 3.75 -9.33 5.96
CA PHE A 42 3.75 -9.87 4.60
C PHE A 42 4.47 -9.01 3.56
N SER A 43 5.01 -7.85 3.94
CA SER A 43 5.89 -7.05 3.08
C SER A 43 7.24 -7.74 2.94
N LYS A 44 7.49 -8.31 1.76
CA LYS A 44 8.74 -9.03 1.44
C LYS A 44 9.88 -8.10 1.01
N ILE A 45 9.54 -6.94 0.48
CA ILE A 45 10.47 -5.94 -0.04
C ILE A 45 10.02 -4.53 0.33
N PRO A 46 10.95 -3.55 0.40
CA PRO A 46 10.60 -2.14 0.58
C PRO A 46 9.69 -1.59 -0.54
N ALA A 47 8.90 -0.57 -0.20
CA ALA A 47 7.88 0.00 -1.09
C ALA A 47 8.45 0.54 -2.42
N ASP A 48 9.62 1.19 -2.37
CA ASP A 48 10.33 1.72 -3.54
C ASP A 48 10.75 0.61 -4.52
N ARG A 49 11.25 -0.51 -4.00
CA ARG A 49 11.61 -1.67 -4.82
C ARG A 49 10.37 -2.38 -5.36
N ALA A 50 9.29 -2.42 -4.59
CA ALA A 50 8.03 -3.01 -5.03
C ALA A 50 7.43 -2.25 -6.20
N ALA A 51 7.39 -0.92 -6.13
CA ALA A 51 6.90 -0.07 -7.21
C ALA A 51 7.67 -0.31 -8.53
N LYS A 52 9.01 -0.31 -8.46
CA LYS A 52 9.87 -0.59 -9.62
C LYS A 52 9.66 -1.99 -10.20
N LEU A 53 9.47 -2.99 -9.33
CA LEU A 53 9.23 -4.37 -9.76
C LEU A 53 7.90 -4.51 -10.49
N VAL A 54 6.84 -3.87 -9.98
CA VAL A 54 5.53 -3.85 -10.64
C VAL A 54 5.64 -3.19 -12.01
N GLU A 55 6.26 -2.01 -12.08
CA GLU A 55 6.45 -1.27 -13.33
C GLU A 55 7.19 -2.11 -14.38
N ALA A 56 8.32 -2.72 -13.99
CA ALA A 56 9.10 -3.58 -14.87
C ALA A 56 8.31 -4.80 -15.38
N LYS A 57 7.42 -5.38 -14.55
CA LYS A 57 6.58 -6.51 -14.96
C LYS A 57 5.41 -6.09 -15.84
N THR A 58 4.81 -4.93 -15.60
CA THR A 58 3.75 -4.40 -16.47
C THR A 58 4.25 -3.98 -17.84
N MET A 59 5.53 -3.59 -18.00
CA MET A 59 6.12 -3.24 -19.30
C MET A 59 6.57 -4.46 -20.12
N GLN A 60 6.64 -5.65 -19.51
CA GLN A 60 7.04 -6.90 -20.19
C GLN A 60 5.87 -7.66 -20.83
N PHE A 61 4.63 -7.21 -20.62
CA PHE A 61 3.42 -7.72 -21.28
C PHE A 61 2.86 -6.65 -22.22
#